data_AF-A0A6B2CI35-F1
#
_entry.id   AF-A0A6B2CI35-F1
#
_cell.length_a   1.000
_cell.length_b   1.000
_cell.length_c   1.000
_cell.angle_alpha   90.00
_cell.angle_beta   90.00
_cell.angle_gamma   90.00
#
_symmetry.space_group_name_H-M   'P 1'
#
loop_
_entity.id
_entity.type
_entity.pdbx_description
1 polymer ?
#
loop_
_entity_poly.entity_id
_entity_poly.type
_entity_poly.pdbx_seq_one_letter_code
_entity_poly.pdbx_strand_id
1 'polypeptide(L)'
;MPWFLYMNDLFSLVDVKAFTVSEAVDAGLQLAGGILGGVDRYCVYEGSNELVVEFWHKDESIKLIHSDKPSEAVMRYYDAERNGLVKCVEY
;
A
#
# COMPACT_ATOMS: atom_id res chain seq x y z
N MET A 1 9.79 -9.33 6.36
CA MET A 1 9.07 -9.80 5.17
C MET A 1 9.49 -8.92 4.01
N PRO A 2 9.40 -9.35 2.75
CA PRO A 2 9.74 -8.50 1.61
C PRO A 2 8.71 -7.38 1.43
N TRP A 3 9.13 -6.31 0.76
CA TRP A 3 8.27 -5.24 0.31
C TRP A 3 7.99 -5.38 -1.19
N PHE A 4 6.74 -5.13 -1.57
CA PHE A 4 6.29 -5.15 -2.95
C PHE A 4 5.52 -3.88 -3.27
N LEU A 5 5.74 -3.36 -4.48
CA LEU A 5 4.75 -2.52 -5.15
C LEU A 5 3.83 -3.41 -5.97
N TYR A 6 2.54 -3.14 -5.91
CA TYR A 6 1.51 -3.77 -6.74
C TYR A 6 0.78 -2.71 -7.56
N MET A 7 0.86 -2.85 -8.88
CA MET A 7 0.24 -1.94 -9.87
C MET A 7 0.00 -2.74 -11.15
N ASN A 8 -1.14 -2.54 -11.80
CA ASN A 8 -1.50 -3.22 -13.06
C ASN A 8 -1.30 -4.75 -13.00
N ASP A 9 -1.75 -5.37 -11.92
CA ASP A 9 -1.62 -6.81 -11.65
C ASP A 9 -0.18 -7.36 -11.54
N LEU A 10 0.81 -6.48 -11.45
CA LEU A 10 2.21 -6.85 -11.33
C LEU A 10 2.75 -6.55 -9.94
N PHE A 11 3.43 -7.54 -9.35
CA PHE A 11 4.21 -7.37 -8.13
C PHE A 11 5.68 -7.08 -8.48
N SER A 12 6.21 -5.97 -7.97
CA SER A 12 7.62 -5.59 -8.09
C SER A 12 8.26 -5.53 -6.71
N LEU A 13 9.38 -6.22 -6.52
CA LEU A 13 10.16 -6.10 -5.28
C LEU A 13 10.73 -4.69 -5.15
N VAL A 14 10.65 -4.12 -3.94
CA VAL A 14 11.22 -2.82 -3.62
C VAL A 14 12.04 -2.87 -2.34
N ASP A 15 13.08 -2.05 -2.25
CA ASP A 15 13.86 -1.88 -1.04
C ASP A 15 13.29 -0.73 -0.21
N VAL A 16 12.37 -1.06 0.71
CA VAL A 16 11.79 -0.12 1.66
C VAL A 16 12.30 -0.45 3.06
N LYS A 17 12.81 0.57 3.75
CA LYS A 17 13.26 0.48 5.14
C LYS A 17 12.27 1.21 6.03
N ALA A 18 11.31 0.46 6.57
CA ALA A 18 10.32 0.96 7.51
C ALA A 18 10.13 -0.03 8.66
N PHE A 19 10.12 0.49 9.88
CA PHE A 19 9.84 -0.23 11.12
C PHE A 19 8.45 0.11 11.67
N THR A 20 7.86 1.22 11.23
CA THR A 20 6.53 1.68 11.61
C THR A 20 5.62 1.87 10.41
N VAL A 21 4.31 1.88 10.65
CA VAL A 21 3.31 2.20 9.61
C VAL A 21 3.55 3.61 9.05
N SER A 22 3.92 4.58 9.89
CA SER A 22 4.19 5.95 9.43
C SER A 22 5.38 6.00 8.48
N GLU A 23 6.49 5.33 8.80
CA GLU A 23 7.66 5.26 7.92
C GLU A 23 7.34 4.55 6.59
N ALA A 24 6.48 3.53 6.64
CA ALA A 24 6.03 2.83 5.44
C ALA A 24 5.14 3.72 4.56
N VAL A 25 4.25 4.51 5.17
CA VAL A 25 3.45 5.52 4.48
C VAL A 25 4.35 6.58 3.86
N ASP A 26 5.32 7.13 4.59
CA ASP A 26 6.26 8.14 4.09
C ASP A 26 7.07 7.62 2.90
N ALA A 27 7.63 6.41 3.00
CA ALA A 27 8.34 5.77 1.91
C ALA A 27 7.43 5.52 0.70
N GLY A 28 6.20 5.05 0.95
CA GLY A 28 5.20 4.81 -0.08
C GLY A 28 4.71 6.08 -0.77
N LEU A 29 4.57 7.21 -0.07
CA LEU A 29 4.23 8.51 -0.65
C LEU A 29 5.29 8.98 -1.64
N GLN A 30 6.57 8.81 -1.31
CA GLN A 30 7.67 9.16 -2.21
C GLN A 30 7.67 8.27 -3.47
N LEU A 31 7.50 6.95 -3.29
CA LEU A 31 7.45 5.99 -4.39
C LEU A 31 6.22 6.21 -5.29
N ALA A 32 5.03 6.25 -4.70
CA ALA A 32 3.77 6.41 -5.42
C ALA A 32 3.69 7.80 -6.08
N GLY A 33 4.08 8.86 -5.38
CA GLY A 33 4.12 10.21 -5.95
C GLY A 33 5.10 10.31 -7.13
N GLY A 34 6.24 9.63 -7.08
CA GLY A 34 7.18 9.55 -8.20
C GLY A 34 6.64 8.80 -9.43
N ILE A 35 5.77 7.79 -9.22
CA ILE A 35 5.19 6.99 -10.31
C ILE A 35 3.91 7.63 -10.87
N LEU A 36 3.00 8.07 -10.00
CA LEU A 36 1.69 8.62 -10.34
C LEU A 36 1.72 10.13 -10.65
N GLY A 37 2.80 10.83 -10.29
CA GLY A 37 2.91 12.29 -10.42
C GLY A 37 2.18 13.08 -9.31
N GLY A 38 1.73 12.40 -8.27
CA GLY A 38 1.02 12.98 -7.11
C GLY A 38 0.39 11.89 -6.26
N VAL A 39 -0.14 12.25 -5.09
CA VAL A 39 -0.99 11.40 -4.26
C VAL A 39 -2.08 12.28 -3.66
N ASP A 40 -3.34 11.94 -3.91
CA ASP A 40 -4.51 12.70 -3.43
C ASP A 40 -5.09 12.07 -2.16
N ARG A 41 -4.93 10.75 -2.01
CA ARG A 41 -5.35 10.01 -0.82
C ARG A 41 -4.54 8.73 -0.65
N TYR A 42 -4.51 8.21 0.57
CA TYR A 42 -4.02 6.86 0.83
C TYR A 42 -4.87 6.13 1.86
N CYS A 43 -4.92 4.81 1.77
CA CYS A 43 -5.64 3.94 2.70
C CYS A 43 -4.70 2.86 3.23
N VAL A 44 -4.77 2.60 4.54
CA VAL A 44 -3.89 1.66 5.24
C VAL A 44 -4.70 0.51 5.82
N TYR A 45 -4.19 -0.70 5.65
CA TYR A 45 -4.61 -1.90 6.36
C TYR A 45 -3.40 -2.54 7.05
N GLU A 46 -3.50 -2.68 8.36
CA GLU A 46 -2.53 -3.39 9.20
C GLU A 46 -3.16 -4.72 9.67
N GLY A 47 -2.70 -5.82 9.09
CA GLY A 47 -3.04 -7.17 9.53
C GLY A 47 -2.01 -7.70 10.53
N SER A 48 -2.24 -8.89 11.07
CA SER A 48 -1.36 -9.46 12.12
C SER A 48 0.10 -9.65 11.69
N ASN A 49 0.35 -9.88 10.40
CA ASN A 49 1.69 -10.08 9.82
C ASN A 49 1.77 -9.50 8.40
N GLU A 50 1.02 -8.43 8.12
CA GLU A 50 1.07 -7.78 6.82
C GLU A 50 0.68 -6.31 6.93
N LEU A 51 1.25 -5.50 6.05
CA LEU A 51 0.84 -4.12 5.86
C LEU A 51 0.53 -3.91 4.39
N VAL A 52 -0.61 -3.29 4.11
CA VAL A 52 -0.96 -2.83 2.76
C VAL A 52 -1.31 -1.35 2.85
N VAL A 53 -0.62 -0.54 2.07
CA VAL A 53 -0.94 0.88 1.88
C VAL A 53 -1.28 1.09 0.42
N GLU A 54 -2.50 1.53 0.13
CA GLU A 54 -2.90 1.94 -1.21
C GLU A 54 -2.82 3.45 -1.34
N PHE A 55 -2.09 3.92 -2.34
CA PHE A 55 -1.98 5.32 -2.72
C PHE A 55 -2.77 5.56 -3.99
N TRP A 56 -3.53 6.64 -4.02
CA TRP A 56 -4.35 7.04 -5.17
C TRP A 56 -3.93 8.40 -5.69
N HIS A 57 -3.96 8.54 -7.01
CA HIS A 57 -3.97 9.83 -7.69
C HIS A 57 -4.96 9.76 -8.84
N LYS A 58 -5.97 10.64 -8.82
CA LYS A 58 -7.12 10.59 -9.73
C LYS A 58 -7.76 9.19 -9.73
N ASP A 59 -7.81 8.54 -10.89
CA ASP A 59 -8.42 7.22 -11.08
C ASP A 59 -7.41 6.07 -11.03
N GLU A 60 -6.14 6.34 -10.71
CA GLU A 60 -5.07 5.35 -10.65
C GLU A 60 -4.62 5.08 -9.20
N SER A 61 -4.26 3.83 -8.91
CA SER A 61 -3.73 3.44 -7.61
C SER A 61 -2.53 2.52 -7.68
N ILE A 62 -1.70 2.58 -6.64
CA ILE A 62 -0.57 1.69 -6.40
C ILE A 62 -0.63 1.23 -4.95
N LYS A 63 -0.34 -0.04 -4.70
CA LYS A 63 -0.22 -0.56 -3.33
C LYS A 63 1.24 -0.82 -2.97
N LEU A 64 1.66 -0.37 -1.79
CA LEU A 64 2.87 -0.84 -1.11
C LEU A 64 2.48 -1.93 -0.12
N ILE A 65 3.12 -3.10 -0.22
CA ILE A 65 2.75 -4.32 0.51
C ILE A 65 3.98 -4.87 1.23
N HIS A 66 3.87 -5.10 2.54
CA HIS A 66 4.85 -5.85 3.33
C HIS A 66 4.21 -7.17 3.74
N SER A 67 4.59 -8.27 3.09
CA SER A 67 4.03 -9.60 3.35
C SER A 67 4.89 -10.68 2.71
N ASP A 68 4.96 -11.87 3.31
CA ASP A 68 5.54 -13.05 2.65
C ASP A 68 4.61 -13.64 1.57
N LYS A 69 3.34 -13.22 1.53
CA LYS A 69 2.32 -13.70 0.61
C LYS A 69 1.52 -12.54 0.00
N PRO A 70 2.13 -11.76 -0.90
CA PRO A 70 1.56 -10.50 -1.37
C PRO A 70 0.19 -10.66 -2.06
N SER A 71 -0.04 -11.77 -2.78
CA SER A 71 -1.34 -12.04 -3.40
C SER A 71 -2.45 -12.27 -2.38
N GLU A 72 -2.18 -12.99 -1.28
CA GLU A 72 -3.15 -13.16 -0.18
C GLU A 72 -3.39 -11.83 0.55
N ALA A 73 -2.35 -11.01 0.73
CA ALA A 73 -2.45 -9.71 1.38
C ALA A 73 -3.36 -8.75 0.59
N VAL A 74 -3.28 -8.74 -0.75
CA VAL A 74 -4.20 -7.96 -1.60
C VAL A 74 -5.65 -8.40 -1.41
N MET A 75 -5.91 -9.71 -1.40
CA MET A 75 -7.27 -10.23 -1.17
C MET A 75 -7.82 -9.81 0.19
N ARG A 76 -7.01 -9.92 1.25
CA ARG A 76 -7.39 -9.49 2.60
C ARG A 76 -7.59 -7.99 2.70
N TYR A 77 -6.80 -7.19 1.99
CA TYR A 77 -7.02 -5.74 1.89
C TYR A 77 -8.41 -5.44 1.31
N TYR A 78 -8.81 -6.09 0.21
CA TYR A 78 -10.13 -5.86 -0.37
C TYR A 78 -11.27 -6.30 0.55
N ASP A 79 -11.09 -7.40 1.27
CA ASP A 79 -12.07 -7.80 2.30
C ASP A 79 -12.12 -6.79 3.44
N ALA A 80 -10.98 -6.28 3.90
CA ALA A 80 -10.90 -5.25 4.93
C ALA A 80 -11.54 -3.93 4.47
N GLU A 81 -11.33 -3.52 3.21
CA GLU A 81 -11.94 -2.35 2.59
C GLU A 81 -13.46 -2.47 2.56
N ARG A 82 -13.99 -3.60 2.08
CA ARG A 82 -15.43 -3.89 2.06
C ARG A 82 -16.07 -3.87 3.46
N ASN A 83 -15.30 -4.25 4.48
CA ASN A 83 -15.74 -4.26 5.87
C ASN A 83 -15.46 -2.94 6.62
N GLY A 84 -14.94 -1.91 5.95
CA GLY A 84 -14.66 -0.60 6.55
C GLY A 84 -13.53 -0.61 7.59
N LEU A 85 -12.60 -1.56 7.48
CA LEU A 85 -11.46 -1.73 8.40
C LEU A 85 -10.21 -0.97 7.95
N VAL A 86 -10.20 -0.44 6.72
CA VAL A 86 -9.12 0.39 6.20
C VAL A 86 -9.20 1.80 6.78
N LYS A 87 -8.04 2.40 7.06
CA LYS A 87 -7.94 3.79 7.52
C LYS A 87 -7.45 4.66 6.37
N CYS A 88 -8.28 5.59 5.91
CA CYS A 88 -7.96 6.46 4.79
C CYS A 88 -7.67 7.90 5.24
N VAL A 89 -6.77 8.56 4.52
CA VAL A 89 -6.40 9.97 4.67
C VAL A 89 -6.42 10.62 3.29
N GLU A 90 -7.02 11.81 3.21
CA GLU A 90 -7.16 12.62 2.00
C GLU A 90 -6.37 13.93 2.16
N TYR A 91 -5.86 14.47 1.04
CA TYR A 91 -5.09 15.73 0.98
C TYR A 91 -5.91 16.90 0.41
#